data_AF-A0A2D8PBE5-F1
#
_entry.id   AF-A0A2D8PBE5-F1
#
_cell.length_a   1.000
_cell.length_b   1.000
_cell.length_c   1.000
_cell.angle_alpha   90.00
_cell.angle_beta   90.00
_cell.angle_gamma   90.00
#
_symmetry.space_group_name_H-M   'P 1'
#
loop_
_entity.id
_entity.type
_entity.pdbx_description
1 polymer ?
#
loop_
_entity_poly.entity_id
_entity_poly.type
_entity_poly.pdbx_seq_one_letter_code
_entity_poly.pdbx_strand_id
1 'polypeptide(L)'
;MTRILPLTIAALLLAAPVAAQEDESNPQLREGAEMMSEAFRLLLDGLSKEVEPLTEAWRDMLKDLEELPEYEKPEMLPNGDIIIRRKVPLEEAPEGTDI
;
A
#
# COMPACT_ATOMS: atom_id res chain seq x y z
N MET A 1 32.28 -54.74 -3.93
CA MET A 1 31.64 -53.48 -4.35
C MET A 1 30.32 -53.17 -3.61
N THR A 2 29.94 -53.93 -2.57
CA THR A 2 28.64 -53.81 -1.87
C THR A 2 28.70 -53.00 -0.55
N ARG A 3 29.90 -52.58 -0.10
CA ARG A 3 30.10 -51.85 1.17
C ARG A 3 30.07 -50.32 1.06
N ILE A 4 30.09 -49.80 -0.16
CA ILE A 4 30.02 -48.36 -0.43
C ILE A 4 28.58 -47.83 -0.34
N LEU A 5 27.60 -48.68 -0.69
CA LEU A 5 26.17 -48.35 -0.65
C LEU A 5 25.64 -47.97 0.75
N PRO A 6 25.93 -48.72 1.84
CA PRO A 6 25.48 -48.31 3.18
C PRO A 6 26.20 -47.04 3.67
N LEU A 7 27.42 -46.79 3.21
CA LEU A 7 28.23 -45.64 3.64
C LEU A 7 27.72 -44.34 3.03
N THR A 8 27.28 -44.37 1.77
CA THR A 8 26.59 -43.24 1.13
C THR A 8 25.22 -42.95 1.76
N ILE A 9 24.48 -43.98 2.16
CA ILE A 9 23.16 -43.81 2.80
C ILE A 9 23.33 -43.23 4.22
N ALA A 10 24.31 -43.71 4.99
CA ALA A 10 24.61 -43.17 6.31
C ALA A 10 25.07 -41.70 6.26
N ALA A 11 25.88 -41.33 5.26
CA ALA A 11 26.29 -39.94 5.05
C ALA A 11 25.09 -39.03 4.70
N LEU A 12 24.12 -39.54 3.93
CA LEU A 12 22.91 -38.80 3.57
C LEU A 12 21.96 -38.62 4.77
N LEU A 13 21.85 -39.62 5.65
CA LEU A 13 21.07 -39.56 6.89
C LEU A 13 21.66 -38.60 7.93
N LEU A 14 22.98 -38.41 7.95
CA LEU A 14 23.66 -37.42 8.79
C LEU A 14 23.43 -35.97 8.34
N ALA A 15 23.03 -35.75 7.08
CA ALA A 15 22.70 -34.42 6.54
C ALA A 15 21.23 -34.01 6.78
N ALA A 16 20.35 -34.96 7.10
CA ALA A 16 18.94 -34.70 7.41
C ALA A 16 18.68 -33.72 8.57
N PRO A 17 19.40 -33.73 9.71
CA PRO A 17 19.13 -32.80 10.81
C PRO A 17 19.50 -31.35 10.50
N VAL A 18 20.37 -31.08 9.51
CA VAL A 18 20.78 -29.71 9.15
C VAL A 18 19.64 -28.90 8.50
N ALA A 19 18.70 -29.57 7.82
CA ALA A 19 17.56 -28.92 7.17
C ALA A 19 16.33 -28.80 8.08
N ALA A 20 16.34 -29.43 9.26
CA ALA A 20 15.21 -29.51 10.19
C ALA A 20 15.53 -28.97 11.60
N GLN A 21 16.69 -28.36 11.78
CA GLN A 21 16.92 -27.49 12.94
C GLN A 21 15.98 -26.28 12.78
N GLU A 22 14.79 -26.39 13.38
CA GLU A 22 14.03 -25.21 13.80
C GLU A 22 15.01 -24.25 14.48
N ASP A 23 14.79 -22.96 14.26
CA ASP A 23 15.67 -21.85 14.63
C ASP A 23 15.76 -21.64 16.16
N GLU A 24 16.04 -22.71 16.91
CA GLU A 24 16.50 -22.72 18.30
C GLU A 24 17.98 -22.34 18.41
N SER A 25 18.72 -22.39 17.30
CA SER A 25 20.18 -22.28 17.30
C SER A 25 20.70 -20.87 17.63
N ASN A 26 19.85 -19.84 17.55
CA ASN A 26 20.28 -18.47 17.77
C ASN A 26 19.28 -17.64 18.60
N PRO A 27 19.19 -17.92 19.92
CA PRO A 27 18.33 -17.16 20.82
C PRO A 27 18.64 -15.66 20.83
N GLN A 28 19.92 -15.26 20.61
CA GLN A 28 20.29 -13.85 20.45
C GLN A 28 19.69 -13.20 19.20
N LEU A 29 19.59 -13.95 18.09
CA LEU A 29 19.00 -13.42 16.85
C LEU A 29 17.49 -13.20 17.00
N ARG A 30 16.79 -14.13 17.68
CA ARG A 30 15.36 -13.99 18.01
C ARG A 30 15.10 -12.80 18.93
N GLU A 31 15.87 -12.67 20.00
CA GLU A 31 15.79 -11.54 20.92
C GLU A 31 16.04 -10.21 20.19
N GLY A 32 17.06 -10.15 19.33
CA GLY A 32 17.34 -8.98 18.50
C GLY A 32 16.21 -8.65 17.51
N ALA A 33 15.59 -9.67 16.91
CA ALA A 33 14.45 -9.50 16.02
C ALA A 33 13.20 -9.00 16.77
N GLU A 34 12.96 -9.50 17.99
CA GLU A 34 11.86 -9.03 18.85
C GLU A 34 12.06 -7.54 19.22
N MET A 35 13.25 -7.15 19.67
CA MET A 35 13.58 -5.76 19.96
C MET A 35 13.44 -4.85 18.74
N MET A 36 13.92 -5.29 17.57
CA MET A 36 13.78 -4.55 16.31
C MET A 36 12.32 -4.41 15.91
N SER A 37 11.52 -5.48 16.07
CA SER A 37 10.09 -5.47 15.77
C SER A 37 9.35 -4.46 16.65
N GLU A 38 9.73 -4.36 17.92
CA GLU A 38 9.12 -3.43 18.86
C GLU A 38 9.50 -1.98 18.54
N ALA A 39 10.77 -1.73 18.20
CA ALA A 39 11.20 -0.42 17.72
C ALA A 39 10.47 -0.01 16.43
N PHE A 40 10.27 -0.94 15.50
CA PHE A 40 9.53 -0.70 14.27
C PHE A 40 8.05 -0.40 14.53
N ARG A 41 7.40 -1.11 15.48
CA ARG A 41 6.02 -0.79 15.90
C ARG A 41 5.90 0.62 16.45
N LEU A 42 6.82 1.03 17.33
CA LEU A 42 6.82 2.38 17.90
C LEU A 42 7.01 3.46 16.82
N LEU A 43 7.88 3.20 15.84
CA LEU A 43 8.09 4.09 14.70
C LEU A 43 6.84 4.22 13.84
N LEU A 44 6.18 3.10 13.50
CA LEU A 44 4.96 3.10 12.70
C LEU A 44 3.78 3.77 13.44
N ASP A 45 3.67 3.57 14.76
CA ASP A 45 2.67 4.24 15.59
C ASP A 45 2.87 5.77 15.60
N GLY A 46 4.12 6.23 15.75
CA GLY A 46 4.48 7.64 15.63
C GLY A 46 4.12 8.23 14.25
N LEU A 47 4.53 7.55 13.18
CA LEU A 47 4.20 7.96 11.81
C LEU A 47 2.69 8.01 11.57
N SER A 48 1.94 7.02 12.08
CA SER A 48 0.49 6.97 11.92
C SER A 48 -0.19 8.16 12.59
N LYS A 49 0.25 8.57 13.78
CA LYS A 49 -0.25 9.76 14.49
C LYS A 49 0.06 11.06 13.76
N GLU A 50 1.22 11.15 13.09
CA GLU A 50 1.57 12.33 12.28
C GLU A 50 0.77 12.39 10.97
N VAL A 51 0.46 11.23 10.38
CA VAL A 51 -0.25 11.11 9.10
C VAL A 51 -1.78 11.18 9.28
N GLU A 52 -2.31 10.86 10.46
CA GLU A 52 -3.74 10.97 10.79
C GLU A 52 -4.37 12.33 10.39
N PRO A 53 -3.83 13.50 10.80
CA PRO A 53 -4.40 14.79 10.39
C PRO A 53 -4.33 15.03 8.88
N LEU A 54 -3.30 14.49 8.21
CA LEU A 54 -3.20 14.55 6.75
C LEU A 54 -4.30 13.70 6.10
N THR A 55 -4.56 12.50 6.62
CA THR A 55 -5.60 11.62 6.07
C THR A 55 -7.00 12.19 6.17
N GLU A 56 -7.31 12.96 7.22
CA GLU A 56 -8.61 13.62 7.35
C GLU A 56 -8.76 14.74 6.32
N ALA A 57 -7.74 15.57 6.14
CA ALA A 57 -7.74 16.61 5.10
C ALA A 57 -7.88 16.01 3.68
N TRP A 58 -7.24 14.87 3.44
CA TRP A 58 -7.38 14.14 2.17
C TRP A 58 -8.76 13.52 2.02
N ARG A 59 -9.36 13.01 3.10
CA ARG A 59 -10.73 12.49 3.11
C ARG A 59 -11.75 13.58 2.75
N ASP A 60 -11.62 14.77 3.31
CA ASP A 60 -12.51 15.89 2.98
C ASP A 60 -12.31 16.35 1.53
N MET A 61 -11.07 16.45 1.05
CA MET A 61 -10.81 16.73 -0.37
C MET A 61 -11.39 15.67 -1.31
N LEU A 62 -11.37 14.39 -0.90
CA LEU A 62 -11.99 13.31 -1.67
C LEU A 62 -13.52 13.38 -1.67
N LYS A 63 -14.16 13.81 -0.58
CA LYS A 63 -15.62 14.07 -0.57
C LYS A 63 -16.00 15.16 -1.58
N ASP A 64 -15.26 16.27 -1.60
CA ASP A 64 -15.50 17.34 -2.59
C ASP A 64 -15.34 16.82 -4.02
N LEU A 65 -14.42 15.89 -4.24
CA LEU A 65 -14.21 15.25 -5.54
C LEU A 65 -15.33 14.26 -5.90
N GLU A 66 -15.93 13.59 -4.92
CA GLU A 66 -17.13 12.75 -5.09
C GLU A 66 -18.38 13.57 -5.48
N GLU A 67 -18.37 14.90 -5.28
CA GLU A 67 -19.42 15.83 -5.72
C GLU A 67 -19.22 16.35 -7.15
N LEU A 68 -18.16 15.95 -7.85
CA LEU A 68 -17.95 16.31 -9.27
C LEU A 68 -18.63 15.41 -10.34
N PRO A 69 -19.51 14.41 -10.08
CA PRO A 69 -20.06 13.61 -11.16
C PRO A 69 -21.00 14.42 -12.05
N GLU A 70 -21.35 15.65 -11.68
CA GLU A 70 -22.09 16.57 -12.55
C GLU A 70 -21.29 17.04 -13.76
N TYR A 71 -19.96 16.92 -13.74
CA TYR A 71 -19.07 17.39 -14.81
C TYR A 71 -18.36 16.24 -15.53
N GLU A 72 -18.04 16.46 -16.81
CA GLU A 72 -17.21 15.58 -17.62
C GLU A 72 -15.71 15.81 -17.33
N LYS A 73 -14.87 14.88 -17.80
CA LYS A 73 -13.42 15.05 -17.70
C LYS A 73 -12.95 16.30 -18.47
N PRO A 74 -11.88 16.98 -18.03
CA PRO A 74 -11.35 18.14 -18.73
C PRO A 74 -10.85 17.82 -20.15
N GLU A 75 -11.14 18.70 -21.11
CA GLU A 75 -10.64 18.65 -22.49
C GLU A 75 -9.69 19.83 -22.72
N MET A 76 -8.48 19.55 -23.25
CA MET A 76 -7.51 20.60 -23.60
C MET A 76 -7.75 21.11 -25.01
N LEU A 77 -7.84 22.43 -25.16
CA LEU A 77 -8.04 23.09 -26.45
C LEU A 77 -6.69 23.43 -27.13
N PRO A 78 -6.67 23.67 -28.46
CA PRO A 78 -5.43 23.98 -29.19
C PRO A 78 -4.70 25.25 -28.74
N ASN A 79 -5.41 26.17 -28.07
CA ASN A 79 -4.85 27.39 -27.51
C ASN A 79 -4.27 27.21 -26.09
N GLY A 80 -4.45 26.03 -25.48
CA GLY A 80 -3.98 25.72 -24.13
C GLY A 80 -5.02 25.91 -23.01
N ASP A 81 -6.23 26.36 -23.34
CA ASP A 81 -7.33 26.45 -22.38
C ASP A 81 -7.91 25.07 -22.07
N ILE A 82 -8.56 24.95 -20.91
CA ILE A 82 -9.23 23.72 -20.47
C ILE A 82 -10.73 24.00 -20.36
N ILE A 83 -11.54 23.15 -21.02
CA ILE A 83 -13.01 23.15 -20.87
C ILE A 83 -13.45 21.94 -20.03
N ILE A 84 -14.37 22.18 -19.10
CA ILE A 84 -15.03 21.15 -18.30
C ILE A 84 -16.55 21.27 -18.55
N ARG A 85 -17.13 20.29 -19.25
CA ARG A 85 -18.56 20.30 -19.62
C ARG A 85 -19.42 19.73 -18.50
N ARG A 86 -20.66 20.21 -18.34
CA ARG A 86 -21.64 19.60 -17.43
C ARG A 86 -22.38 18.45 -18.11
N LYS A 87 -22.63 17.37 -17.36
CA LYS A 87 -23.41 16.21 -17.80
C LYS A 87 -24.91 16.49 -17.82
N VAL A 88 -25.41 17.26 -16.85
CA VAL A 88 -26.82 17.67 -16.79
C VAL A 88 -26.91 19.15 -17.15
N PRO A 89 -27.63 19.51 -18.22
CA PRO A 89 -27.92 20.91 -18.55
C PRO A 89 -28.76 21.55 -17.45
N LEU A 90 -28.47 22.80 -17.10
CA LEU A 90 -29.41 23.60 -16.30
C LEU A 90 -30.66 23.85 -17.13
N GLU A 91 -31.84 23.74 -16.51
CA GLU A 91 -33.07 24.27 -17.12
C GLU A 91 -32.85 25.76 -17.42
N GLU A 92 -33.19 26.16 -18.65
CA GLU A 92 -32.93 27.49 -19.17
C GLU A 92 -33.46 28.55 -18.20
N ALA A 93 -32.58 29.44 -17.73
CA ALA A 93 -33.00 30.63 -17.03
C ALA A 93 -33.96 31.40 -17.94
N PRO A 94 -35.08 31.96 -17.42
CA PRO A 94 -36.02 32.70 -18.25
C PRO A 94 -35.28 33.78 -19.03
N GLU A 95 -35.59 33.84 -20.34
CA GLU A 95 -34.98 34.76 -21.32
C GLU A 95 -34.74 36.13 -20.71
N GLY A 96 -33.51 36.62 -20.93
CA GLY A 96 -33.01 37.85 -20.34
C GLY A 96 -33.99 39.00 -20.44
N THR A 97 -34.16 39.73 -19.34
CA THR A 97 -34.57 41.14 -19.40
C THR A 97 -33.61 41.87 -20.33
N ASP A 98 -34.09 42.19 -21.52
CA ASP A 98 -33.52 43.18 -22.42
C ASP A 98 -33.16 44.43 -21.61
N ILE A 99 -31.87 44.74 -21.53
CA ILE A 99 -31.34 46.02 -21.03
C ILE A 99 -30.62 46.76 -22.15
#